data_AF-A0A7Y1V7P6-F1
#
_entry.id   AF-A0A7Y1V7P6-F1
#
_cell.length_a   1.000
_cell.length_b   1.000
_cell.length_c   1.000
_cell.angle_alpha   90.00
_cell.angle_beta   90.00
_cell.angle_gamma   90.00
#
_symmetry.space_group_name_H-M   'P 1'
#
loop_
_entity.id
_entity.type
_entity.pdbx_description
1 polymer ?
#
loop_
_entity_poly.entity_id
_entity_poly.type
_entity_poly.pdbx_seq_one_letter_code
_entity_poly.pdbx_strand_id
1 'polypeptide(L)'
;MKTYYLTTKITALTLIILALVLLSCSKDDGGVDCAVGFSIAGIIVEEAADISEATIAYSNDPSEENCKRYVDALNGYFNALKGYEDCAAQAGQLSEFRVAIAEAQADLEDYNCE
;
A
#
# COMPACT_ATOMS: atom_id res chain seq x y z
N MET A 1 0.77 -10.39 -18.49
CA MET A 1 1.90 -9.43 -18.37
C MET A 1 1.59 -8.28 -17.41
N LYS A 2 0.40 -7.67 -17.43
CA LYS A 2 0.02 -6.58 -16.49
C LYS A 2 0.01 -6.98 -15.01
N THR A 3 -0.48 -8.17 -14.66
CA THR A 3 -0.46 -8.69 -13.28
C THR A 3 0.94 -8.68 -12.67
N TYR A 4 1.95 -9.20 -13.37
CA TYR A 4 3.35 -9.17 -12.92
C TYR A 4 3.90 -7.75 -12.72
N TYR A 5 3.46 -6.79 -13.53
CA TYR A 5 3.91 -5.40 -13.44
C TYR A 5 3.34 -4.73 -12.19
N LEU A 6 2.06 -4.99 -11.91
CA LEU A 6 1.36 -4.52 -10.71
C LEU A 6 2.00 -5.12 -9.45
N THR A 7 2.24 -6.44 -9.41
CA THR A 7 2.91 -7.08 -8.26
C THR A 7 4.33 -6.55 -8.05
N THR A 8 5.06 -6.27 -9.13
CA THR A 8 6.42 -5.71 -9.05
C THR A 8 6.43 -4.30 -8.48
N LYS A 9 5.49 -3.45 -8.90
CA LYS A 9 5.35 -2.09 -8.37
C LYS A 9 4.86 -2.07 -6.93
N ILE A 10 3.90 -2.93 -6.58
CA ILE A 10 3.46 -3.12 -5.19
C ILE A 10 4.64 -3.55 -4.32
N THR A 11 5.44 -4.52 -4.79
CA THR A 11 6.64 -4.98 -4.06
C THR A 11 7.66 -3.85 -3.89
N ALA A 12 7.87 -3.01 -4.91
CA ALA A 12 8.76 -1.85 -4.83
C ALA A 12 8.26 -0.79 -3.84
N LEU A 13 6.95 -0.53 -3.81
CA LEU A 13 6.29 0.35 -2.83
C LEU A 13 6.51 -0.17 -1.41
N THR A 14 6.25 -1.45 -1.17
CA THR A 14 6.47 -2.09 0.14
C THR A 14 7.93 -1.96 0.60
N LEU A 15 8.89 -2.04 -0.32
CA LEU A 15 10.32 -1.88 -0.02
C LEU A 15 10.72 -0.42 0.31
N ILE A 16 10.13 0.56 -0.38
CA ILE A 16 10.34 2.00 -0.09
C ILE A 16 9.77 2.35 1.28
N ILE A 17 8.56 1.85 1.56
CA ILE A 17 7.92 2.03 2.86
C ILE A 17 8.77 1.33 3.95
N LEU A 18 9.31 0.13 3.72
CA LEU A 18 10.22 -0.52 4.67
C LEU A 18 11.51 0.28 4.94
N ALA A 19 12.07 0.94 3.91
CA ALA A 19 13.24 1.79 4.06
C ALA A 19 12.96 3.06 4.89
N LEU A 20 11.74 3.59 4.84
CA LEU A 20 11.27 4.69 5.70
C LEU A 20 11.26 4.31 7.19
N VAL A 21 10.92 3.05 7.52
CA VAL A 21 10.93 2.56 8.92
C VAL A 21 12.34 2.67 9.49
N LEU A 22 13.33 2.23 8.71
CA LEU A 22 14.73 2.15 9.13
C LEU A 22 15.36 3.54 9.32
N LEU A 23 14.82 4.57 8.67
CA LEU A 23 15.29 5.95 8.76
C LEU A 23 14.52 6.78 9.81
N SER A 24 13.34 6.35 10.27
CA SER A 24 12.48 7.12 11.20
C SER A 24 12.93 7.11 12.67
N CYS A 25 14.10 6.56 12.99
CA CYS A 25 14.61 6.51 14.36
C CYS A 25 15.47 7.74 14.71
N SER A 26 14.82 8.90 14.95
CA SER A 26 15.44 10.00 15.70
C SER A 26 14.42 10.95 16.36
N LYS A 27 14.45 10.91 17.71
CA LYS A 27 14.10 11.95 18.70
C LYS A 27 12.70 12.58 18.64
N ASP A 28 11.85 12.04 19.53
CA ASP A 28 11.05 12.72 20.56
C ASP A 28 10.91 14.25 20.41
N ASP A 29 9.76 14.70 19.87
CA ASP A 29 9.15 16.02 20.11
C ASP A 29 7.71 16.04 19.56
N GLY A 30 6.74 15.58 20.36
CA GLY A 30 5.32 16.01 20.36
C GLY A 30 4.44 15.93 19.09
N GLY A 31 4.96 15.50 17.95
CA GLY A 31 4.22 15.21 16.72
C GLY A 31 3.80 13.74 16.66
N VAL A 32 2.88 13.42 15.73
CA VAL A 32 2.39 12.04 15.47
C VAL A 32 3.57 11.08 15.54
N ASP A 33 3.52 10.15 16.51
CA ASP A 33 4.64 9.28 16.87
C ASP A 33 4.89 8.27 15.75
N CYS A 34 5.54 8.68 14.67
CA CYS A 34 5.87 7.80 13.54
C CYS A 34 6.93 6.75 13.94
N ALA A 35 7.58 6.87 15.10
CA ALA A 35 8.48 5.85 15.64
C ALA A 35 7.74 4.63 16.21
N VAL A 36 6.47 4.78 16.61
CA VAL A 36 5.58 3.69 17.07
C VAL A 36 4.39 3.46 16.11
N GLY A 37 3.99 4.49 15.38
CA GLY A 37 2.83 4.54 14.48
C GLY A 37 3.13 4.27 13.01
N PHE A 38 4.39 4.34 12.58
CA PHE A 38 4.84 3.72 11.32
C PHE A 38 5.13 2.22 11.54
N SER A 39 4.30 1.57 12.35
CA SER A 39 4.06 0.15 12.16
C SER A 39 3.29 0.04 10.86
N ILE A 40 4.01 0.09 9.74
CA ILE A 40 3.48 -0.44 8.49
C ILE A 40 2.97 -1.85 8.75
N ALA A 41 3.57 -2.60 9.69
CA ALA A 41 3.05 -3.87 10.14
C ALA A 41 1.61 -3.80 10.69
N GLY A 42 1.13 -2.71 11.32
CA GLY A 42 -0.28 -2.59 11.73
C GLY A 42 -1.23 -2.39 10.55
N ILE A 43 -0.88 -1.46 9.65
CA ILE A 43 -1.67 -1.12 8.45
C ILE A 43 -1.63 -2.26 7.43
N ILE A 44 -0.45 -2.84 7.21
CA ILE A 44 -0.25 -4.06 6.43
C ILE A 44 -0.98 -5.20 7.10
N VAL A 45 -1.02 -5.37 8.43
CA VAL A 45 -1.67 -6.57 8.98
C VAL A 45 -3.17 -6.58 8.71
N GLU A 46 -3.87 -5.45 8.89
CA GLU A 46 -5.32 -5.40 8.64
C GLU A 46 -5.62 -5.47 7.13
N GLU A 47 -5.00 -4.60 6.33
CA GLU A 47 -5.26 -4.54 4.88
C GLU A 47 -4.61 -5.69 4.09
N ALA A 48 -3.50 -6.27 4.56
CA ALA A 48 -2.90 -7.44 3.91
C ALA A 48 -3.63 -8.73 4.21
N ALA A 49 -4.44 -8.82 5.28
CA ALA A 49 -5.34 -9.95 5.44
C ALA A 49 -6.39 -9.93 4.31
N ASP A 50 -7.02 -8.78 4.08
CA ASP A 50 -8.03 -8.59 3.04
C ASP A 50 -7.44 -8.77 1.63
N ILE A 51 -6.27 -8.18 1.35
CA ILE A 51 -5.56 -8.41 0.08
C ILE A 51 -5.19 -9.90 -0.06
N SER A 52 -4.70 -10.55 0.99
CA SER A 52 -4.30 -11.96 0.91
C SER A 52 -5.49 -12.87 0.63
N GLU A 53 -6.62 -12.65 1.32
CA GLU A 53 -7.85 -13.40 1.08
C GLU A 53 -8.35 -13.17 -0.35
N ALA A 54 -8.44 -11.92 -0.80
CA ALA A 54 -8.89 -11.61 -2.15
C ALA A 54 -7.94 -12.14 -3.23
N THR A 55 -6.63 -12.14 -2.97
CA THR A 55 -5.61 -12.74 -3.86
C THR A 55 -5.82 -14.24 -3.97
N ILE A 56 -6.04 -14.93 -2.85
CA ILE A 56 -6.28 -16.39 -2.85
C ILE A 56 -7.59 -16.70 -3.58
N ALA A 57 -8.66 -15.95 -3.32
CA ALA A 57 -9.96 -16.13 -3.98
C ALA A 57 -9.84 -15.96 -5.51
N TYR A 58 -9.21 -14.88 -5.98
CA TYR A 58 -9.01 -14.64 -7.42
C TYR A 58 -8.05 -15.64 -8.07
N SER A 59 -7.02 -16.09 -7.34
CA SER A 59 -6.09 -17.11 -7.84
C SER A 59 -6.76 -18.47 -8.01
N ASN A 60 -7.70 -18.81 -7.11
CA ASN A 60 -8.44 -20.07 -7.16
C ASN A 60 -9.60 -20.02 -8.18
N ASP A 61 -10.27 -18.88 -8.28
CA ASP A 61 -11.35 -18.64 -9.23
C ASP A 61 -11.21 -17.23 -9.83
N PRO A 62 -10.67 -17.11 -11.05
CA PRO A 62 -10.44 -15.83 -11.72
C PRO A 62 -11.73 -15.27 -12.35
N SER A 63 -12.86 -15.38 -11.65
CA SER A 63 -14.11 -14.76 -12.04
C SER A 63 -14.04 -13.23 -11.91
N GLU A 64 -14.87 -12.53 -12.70
CA GLU A 64 -14.99 -11.06 -12.64
C GLU A 64 -15.30 -10.58 -11.20
N GLU A 65 -16.09 -11.34 -10.46
CA GLU A 65 -16.42 -11.04 -9.05
C GLU A 65 -15.17 -11.07 -8.17
N ASN A 66 -14.38 -12.14 -8.21
CA ASN A 66 -13.18 -12.23 -7.38
C ASN A 66 -12.09 -11.26 -7.83
N CYS A 67 -12.03 -10.94 -9.13
CA CYS A 67 -11.18 -9.88 -9.65
C CYS A 67 -11.51 -8.52 -9.02
N LYS A 68 -12.80 -8.14 -9.02
CA LYS A 68 -13.25 -6.88 -8.42
C LYS A 68 -12.95 -6.84 -6.93
N ARG A 69 -13.18 -7.94 -6.21
CA ARG A 69 -12.83 -8.04 -4.77
C ARG A 69 -11.34 -7.84 -4.53
N TYR A 70 -10.48 -8.34 -5.41
CA TYR A 70 -9.03 -8.11 -5.34
C TYR A 70 -8.65 -6.65 -5.61
N VAL A 71 -9.22 -6.02 -6.64
CA VAL A 71 -8.99 -4.60 -6.95
C VAL A 71 -9.49 -3.69 -5.81
N ASP A 72 -10.66 -4.00 -5.25
CA ASP A 72 -11.25 -3.25 -4.14
C ASP A 72 -10.38 -3.35 -2.88
N ALA A 73 -9.87 -4.54 -2.55
CA ALA A 73 -8.94 -4.73 -1.42
C ALA A 73 -7.65 -3.91 -1.59
N LEU A 74 -7.08 -3.85 -2.80
CA LEU A 74 -5.91 -3.01 -3.08
C LEU A 74 -6.23 -1.51 -2.99
N ASN A 75 -7.41 -1.08 -3.43
CA ASN A 75 -7.86 0.30 -3.27
C ASN A 75 -8.06 0.68 -1.80
N GLY A 76 -8.57 -0.23 -0.97
CA GLY A 76 -8.65 -0.09 0.49
C GLY A 76 -7.28 0.23 1.09
N TYR A 77 -6.30 -0.62 0.79
CA TYR A 77 -4.91 -0.43 1.23
C TYR A 77 -4.31 0.92 0.84
N PHE A 78 -4.43 1.34 -0.42
CA PHE A 78 -3.88 2.64 -0.85
C PHE A 78 -4.60 3.83 -0.20
N ASN A 79 -5.91 3.72 0.06
CA ASN A 79 -6.63 4.75 0.79
C ASN A 79 -6.24 4.80 2.26
N ALA A 80 -5.99 3.66 2.91
CA ALA A 80 -5.46 3.60 4.27
C ALA A 80 -4.07 4.26 4.37
N LEU A 81 -3.20 4.02 3.38
CA LEU A 81 -1.88 4.66 3.32
C LEU A 81 -1.94 6.19 3.27
N LYS A 82 -2.97 6.80 2.66
CA LYS A 82 -3.13 8.28 2.65
C LYS A 82 -3.24 8.88 4.06
N GLY A 83 -3.67 8.11 5.06
CA GLY A 83 -3.65 8.53 6.47
C GLY A 83 -2.24 8.80 7.04
N TYR A 84 -1.19 8.41 6.32
CA TYR A 84 0.21 8.51 6.74
C TYR A 84 1.01 9.58 6.00
N GLU A 85 0.35 10.47 5.25
CA GLU A 85 1.01 11.60 4.58
C GLU A 85 1.84 12.44 5.56
N ASP A 86 1.36 12.66 6.78
CA ASP A 86 2.10 13.41 7.79
C ASP A 86 3.41 12.70 8.20
N CYS A 87 3.43 11.37 8.24
CA CYS A 87 4.66 10.61 8.49
C CYS A 87 5.61 10.67 7.27
N ALA A 88 5.07 10.59 6.05
CA ALA A 88 5.88 10.77 4.85
C ALA A 88 6.48 12.19 4.76
N ALA A 89 5.73 13.21 5.20
CA ALA A 89 6.20 14.59 5.28
C ALA A 89 7.32 14.77 6.30
N GLN A 90 7.17 14.21 7.50
CA GLN A 90 8.22 14.23 8.53
C GLN A 90 9.51 13.53 8.07
N ALA A 91 9.37 12.46 7.28
CA ALA A 91 10.51 11.76 6.69
C ALA A 91 11.11 12.47 5.46
N GLY A 92 10.54 13.60 5.02
CA GLY A 92 11.00 14.32 3.83
C GLY A 92 10.70 13.61 2.50
N GLN A 93 9.74 12.68 2.47
CA GLN A 93 9.38 11.85 1.32
C GLN A 93 7.92 12.03 0.86
N LEU A 94 7.25 13.11 1.28
CA LEU A 94 5.83 13.33 0.95
C LEU A 94 5.55 13.31 -0.56
N SER A 95 6.46 13.88 -1.35
CA SER A 95 6.29 13.95 -2.81
C SER A 95 6.32 12.55 -3.42
N GLU A 96 7.35 11.78 -3.10
CA GLU A 96 7.54 10.40 -3.55
C GLU A 96 6.41 9.49 -3.09
N PHE A 97 5.96 9.67 -1.85
CA PHE A 97 4.84 8.93 -1.27
C PHE A 97 3.53 9.17 -2.03
N ARG A 98 3.19 10.44 -2.30
CA ARG A 98 1.99 10.80 -3.05
C ARG A 98 2.04 10.30 -4.49
N VAL A 99 3.19 10.43 -5.15
CA VAL A 99 3.40 9.91 -6.51
C VAL A 99 3.20 8.40 -6.53
N ALA A 100 3.81 7.68 -5.59
CA ALA A 100 3.70 6.22 -5.53
C ALA A 100 2.25 5.75 -5.31
N ILE A 101 1.50 6.39 -4.39
CA ILE A 101 0.07 6.08 -4.20
C ILE A 101 -0.74 6.39 -5.46
N ALA A 102 -0.54 7.57 -6.07
CA ALA A 102 -1.29 7.98 -7.25
C ALA A 102 -1.03 7.06 -8.45
N GLU A 103 0.23 6.69 -8.70
CA GLU A 103 0.59 5.74 -9.76
C GLU A 103 -0.03 4.37 -9.52
N ALA A 104 -0.02 3.88 -8.27
CA ALA A 104 -0.59 2.58 -7.96
C ALA A 104 -2.12 2.56 -8.10
N GLN A 105 -2.80 3.65 -7.74
CA GLN A 105 -4.25 3.78 -7.94
C GLN A 105 -4.60 3.89 -9.43
N ALA A 106 -3.83 4.62 -10.23
CA ALA A 106 -4.02 4.67 -11.68
C ALA A 106 -3.83 3.29 -12.32
N ASP A 107 -2.83 2.52 -11.88
CA ASP A 107 -2.61 1.16 -12.38
C ASP A 107 -3.78 0.21 -12.03
N LEU A 108 -4.51 0.47 -10.92
CA LEU A 108 -5.73 -0.26 -10.56
C LEU A 108 -6.95 0.17 -11.37
N GLU A 109 -7.11 1.46 -11.65
CA GLU A 109 -8.19 1.96 -12.53
C GLU A 109 -8.07 1.39 -13.94
N ASP A 110 -6.85 1.18 -14.41
CA ASP A 110 -6.52 0.54 -15.69
C ASP A 110 -6.54 -1.01 -15.64
N TYR A 111 -6.86 -1.59 -14.48
CA TYR A 111 -6.97 -3.03 -14.28
C TYR A 111 -8.36 -3.50 -14.71
N ASN A 112 -8.41 -4.17 -15.86
CA ASN A 112 -9.67 -4.69 -16.39
C ASN A 112 -10.03 -6.05 -15.76
N CYS A 113 -11.22 -6.15 -15.19
CA CYS A 113 -11.77 -7.39 -14.61
C CYS A 113 -12.67 -8.18 -15.56
N GLU A 114 -12.71 -7.81 -16.83
CA GLU A 114 -13.44 -8.48 -17.92
C GLU A 114 -12.71 -9.71 -18.50
#